data_AF-A0A090QZA2-F1
#
_entry.id   AF-A0A090QZA2-F1
#
_cell.length_a   1.000
_cell.length_b   1.000
_cell.length_c   1.000
_cell.angle_alpha   90.00
_cell.angle_beta   90.00
_cell.angle_gamma   90.00
#
_symmetry.space_group_name_H-M   'P 1'
#
loop_
_entity.id
_entity.type
_entity.pdbx_description
1 polymer ?
#
loop_
_entity_poly.entity_id
_entity_poly.type
_entity_poly.pdbx_seq_one_letter_code
_entity_poly.pdbx_strand_id
1 'polypeptide(L)'
;MNRKKKINEALKKHQKRKNAKLHRSNKPRYISKADRAKYEEPAKAAGMTIEEYMDSLKDTETEQAAAAEVATSEDAAEKADA
;
A
#
# COMPACT_ATOMS: atom_id res chain seq x y z
N MET A 1 -38.72 14.43 1.27
CA MET A 1 -37.93 13.37 0.58
C MET A 1 -38.32 12.01 1.11
N ASN A 2 -38.63 11.08 0.21
CA ASN A 2 -38.85 9.68 0.55
C ASN A 2 -37.62 9.07 1.23
N ARG A 3 -37.84 8.09 2.12
CA ARG A 3 -36.80 7.41 2.91
C ARG A 3 -35.61 6.96 2.05
N LYS A 4 -35.88 6.40 0.86
CA LYS A 4 -34.87 5.99 -0.13
C LYS A 4 -33.92 7.14 -0.53
N LYS A 5 -34.46 8.33 -0.79
CA LYS A 5 -33.66 9.50 -1.21
C LYS A 5 -32.75 10.00 -0.08
N LYS A 6 -33.27 10.03 1.16
CA LYS A 6 -32.48 10.42 2.35
C LYS A 6 -31.30 9.48 2.61
N ILE A 7 -31.52 8.16 2.50
CA ILE A 7 -30.45 7.17 2.67
C ILE A 7 -29.36 7.36 1.61
N ASN A 8 -29.75 7.51 0.33
CA ASN A 8 -28.79 7.69 -0.76
C ASN A 8 -27.96 8.97 -0.61
N GLU A 9 -28.57 10.05 -0.15
CA GLU A 9 -27.86 11.30 0.11
C GLU A 9 -26.87 11.18 1.26
N ALA A 10 -27.25 10.50 2.35
CA ALA A 10 -26.35 10.20 3.45
C ALA A 10 -25.13 9.38 2.97
N LEU A 11 -25.37 8.29 2.24
CA LEU A 11 -24.31 7.43 1.69
C LEU A 11 -23.35 8.22 0.80
N LYS A 12 -23.89 9.04 -0.13
CA LYS A 12 -23.08 9.91 -0.99
C LYS A 12 -22.27 10.92 -0.18
N LYS A 13 -22.85 11.51 0.87
CA LYS A 13 -22.13 12.44 1.76
C LYS A 13 -20.98 11.74 2.48
N HIS A 14 -21.19 10.53 3.00
CA HIS A 14 -20.14 9.74 3.64
C HIS A 14 -19.03 9.35 2.66
N GLN A 15 -19.37 8.89 1.46
CA GLN A 15 -18.40 8.56 0.40
C GLN A 15 -17.57 9.79 0.01
N LYS A 16 -18.21 10.95 -0.19
CA LYS A 16 -17.51 12.21 -0.46
C LYS A 16 -16.57 12.61 0.67
N ARG A 17 -16.98 12.46 1.94
CA ARG A 17 -16.11 12.75 3.10
C ARG A 17 -14.91 11.81 3.20
N LYS A 18 -15.05 10.54 2.83
CA LYS A 18 -13.94 9.58 2.76
C LYS A 18 -12.98 9.95 1.63
N ASN A 19 -13.51 10.22 0.43
CA ASN A 19 -12.70 10.55 -0.74
C ASN A 19 -12.06 11.94 -0.65
N ALA A 20 -12.65 12.88 0.09
CA ALA A 20 -12.10 14.22 0.26
C ALA A 20 -10.73 14.23 0.97
N LYS A 21 -10.38 13.17 1.72
CA LYS A 21 -9.08 13.03 2.37
C LYS A 21 -8.07 12.27 1.52
N LEU A 22 -8.52 11.62 0.44
CA LEU A 22 -7.65 10.84 -0.45
C LEU A 22 -7.13 11.75 -1.56
N HIS A 23 -6.15 12.60 -1.22
CA HIS A 23 -5.43 13.40 -2.20
C HIS A 23 -4.20 12.62 -2.68
N ARG A 24 -4.31 11.97 -3.84
CA ARG A 24 -3.11 11.60 -4.60
C ARG A 24 -2.63 12.84 -5.38
N SER A 25 -1.39 13.26 -5.19
CA SER A 25 -0.78 14.22 -6.11
C SER A 25 -0.55 13.51 -7.44
N ASN A 26 -0.94 14.13 -8.57
CA ASN A 26 -0.60 13.63 -9.91
C ASN A 26 0.89 13.81 -10.26
N LYS A 27 1.75 14.00 -9.25
CA LYS A 27 3.18 14.19 -9.40
C LYS A 27 3.84 12.91 -8.90
N PRO A 28 4.76 12.32 -9.67
CA PRO A 28 5.53 11.18 -9.19
C PRO A 28 6.27 11.59 -7.91
N ARG A 29 6.40 10.67 -6.96
CA ARG A 29 7.17 10.94 -5.74
C ARG A 29 8.60 11.29 -6.14
N TYR A 30 9.11 12.43 -5.67
CA TYR A 30 10.51 12.76 -5.89
C TYR A 30 11.39 11.77 -5.12
N ILE A 31 12.25 11.08 -5.85
CA ILE A 31 13.29 10.19 -5.32
C ILE A 31 14.65 10.79 -5.71
N SER A 32 15.67 10.56 -4.89
CA SER A 32 17.01 11.07 -5.16
C SER A 32 17.57 10.50 -6.47
N LYS A 33 18.59 11.15 -7.06
CA LYS A 33 19.22 10.66 -8.30
C LYS A 33 19.82 9.26 -8.13
N ALA A 34 20.36 8.97 -6.96
CA ALA A 34 20.93 7.66 -6.63
C ALA A 34 19.85 6.57 -6.56
N ASP A 35 18.71 6.88 -5.94
CA ASP A 35 17.60 5.93 -5.82
C ASP A 35 16.93 5.71 -7.18
N ARG A 36 16.77 6.76 -7.99
CA ARG A 36 16.22 6.64 -9.34
C ARG A 36 17.05 5.70 -10.21
N ALA A 37 18.37 5.82 -10.19
CA ALA A 37 19.25 4.93 -10.95
C ALA A 37 19.08 3.46 -10.56
N LYS A 38 18.95 3.16 -9.25
CA LYS A 38 18.75 1.80 -8.74
C LYS A 38 17.45 1.15 -9.23
N TYR A 39 16.38 1.93 -9.36
CA TYR A 39 15.08 1.41 -9.77
C TYR A 39 14.83 1.52 -11.28
N GLU A 40 15.54 2.38 -11.99
CA GLU A 40 15.38 2.59 -13.44
C GLU A 40 15.95 1.43 -14.27
N GLU A 41 17.07 0.83 -13.88
CA GLU A 41 17.62 -0.36 -14.54
C GLU A 41 16.66 -1.57 -14.49
N PRO A 42 16.16 -2.00 -13.30
CA PRO A 42 15.23 -3.12 -13.23
C PRO A 42 13.87 -2.79 -13.84
N ALA A 43 13.37 -1.56 -13.70
CA ALA A 43 12.11 -1.15 -14.33
C ALA A 43 12.20 -1.19 -15.87
N LYS A 44 13.31 -0.71 -16.46
CA LYS A 44 13.55 -0.80 -17.91
C LYS A 44 13.67 -2.25 -18.38
N ALA A 45 14.37 -3.11 -17.64
CA ALA A 45 14.51 -4.53 -17.97
C ALA A 45 13.16 -5.27 -17.95
N ALA A 46 12.26 -4.91 -17.02
CA ALA A 46 10.91 -5.46 -16.92
C ALA A 46 9.90 -4.82 -17.89
N GLY A 47 10.30 -3.77 -18.63
CA GLY A 47 9.39 -3.01 -19.50
C GLY A 47 8.28 -2.26 -18.75
N MET A 48 8.47 -2.01 -17.45
CA MET A 48 7.51 -1.35 -16.57
C MET A 48 7.95 0.08 -16.25
N THR A 49 7.02 0.92 -15.81
CA THR A 49 7.39 2.21 -15.24
C THR A 49 8.02 2.02 -13.86
N ILE A 50 8.85 2.98 -13.44
CA ILE A 50 9.50 2.96 -12.10
C ILE A 50 8.43 2.89 -10.99
N GLU A 51 7.27 3.52 -11.18
CA GLU A 51 6.17 3.53 -10.21
C GLU A 51 5.49 2.16 -10.10
N GLU A 52 5.24 1.49 -11.22
CA GLU A 52 4.67 0.14 -11.24
C GLU A 52 5.62 -0.88 -10.62
N TYR A 53 6.92 -0.78 -10.91
CA TYR A 53 7.94 -1.63 -10.30
C TYR A 53 8.02 -1.42 -8.78
N MET A 54 8.01 -0.17 -8.32
CA MET A 54 8.03 0.17 -6.89
C MET A 54 6.76 -0.27 -6.15
N ASP A 55 5.59 -0.21 -6.77
CA ASP A 55 4.35 -0.68 -6.15
C ASP A 55 4.33 -2.21 -6.07
N SER A 56 4.85 -2.93 -7.06
CA SER A 56 4.95 -4.40 -7.03
C SER A 56 5.87 -4.92 -5.90
N LEU A 57 6.93 -4.18 -5.56
CA LEU A 57 7.83 -4.54 -4.46
C LEU A 57 7.19 -4.35 -3.08
N LYS A 58 6.31 -3.35 -2.92
CA LYS A 58 5.65 -3.10 -1.62
C LYS A 58 4.73 -4.24 -1.21
N ASP A 59 4.05 -4.85 -2.16
CA ASP A 59 3.20 -6.01 -1.89
C ASP A 59 4.05 -7.19 -1.36
N THR A 60 5.26 -7.39 -1.90
CA THR A 60 6.18 -8.45 -1.44
C THR A 60 6.79 -8.20 -0.06
N GLU A 61 7.10 -6.93 0.29
CA GLU A 61 7.61 -6.59 1.62
C GLU A 61 6.53 -6.76 2.70
N THR A 62 5.26 -6.50 2.38
CA THR A 62 4.15 -6.73 3.32
C THR A 62 3.88 -8.21 3.58
N GLU A 63 4.10 -9.08 2.58
CA GLU A 63 3.99 -10.54 2.76
C GLU A 63 5.14 -11.10 3.60
N GLN A 64 6.37 -10.59 3.44
CA GLN A 64 7.52 -10.99 4.25
C GLN A 64 7.46 -10.47 5.69
N ALA A 65 6.97 -9.26 5.91
CA ALA A 65 6.75 -8.72 7.26
C ALA A 65 5.67 -9.50 8.02
N ALA A 66 4.60 -9.93 7.35
CA ALA A 66 3.58 -10.79 7.94
C ALA A 66 4.12 -12.19 8.28
N ALA A 67 5.02 -12.75 7.46
CA ALA A 67 5.66 -14.03 7.75
C ALA A 67 6.67 -13.95 8.91
N ALA A 68 7.40 -12.85 9.04
CA ALA A 68 8.35 -12.63 10.14
C ALA A 68 7.64 -12.43 11.50
N GLU A 69 6.48 -11.76 11.53
CA GLU A 69 5.68 -11.61 12.76
C GLU A 69 5.17 -12.98 13.26
N VAL A 70 4.75 -13.87 12.34
CA VAL A 70 4.34 -15.25 12.68
C VAL A 70 5.50 -16.07 13.24
N ALA A 71 6.70 -15.98 12.65
CA ALA A 71 7.88 -16.70 13.13
C ALA A 71 8.33 -16.29 14.55
N THR A 72 8.19 -15.01 14.92
CA THR A 72 8.53 -14.55 16.29
C THR A 72 7.54 -15.03 17.36
N SER A 73 6.35 -15.47 16.97
CA SER A 73 5.34 -16.03 17.88
C SER A 73 5.51 -17.54 18.14
N GLU A 74 6.15 -18.28 17.21
CA GLU A 74 6.47 -19.70 17.39
C GLU A 74 7.71 -19.91 18.28
N ASP A 75 8.77 -19.11 18.12
CA ASP A 75 10.00 -19.23 18.92
C ASP A 75 9.82 -18.78 20.40
N ALA A 76 8.82 -17.93 20.67
CA ALA A 76 8.45 -17.54 22.03
C ALA A 76 7.69 -18.64 22.78
N ALA A 77 7.04 -19.58 22.07
CA ALA A 77 6.31 -20.69 22.68
C ALA A 77 7.23 -21.85 23.10
N GLU A 78 8.32 -22.10 22.37
CA GLU A 78 9.25 -23.20 22.68
C GLU A 78 10.15 -22.89 23.89
N LYS A 79 10.35 -21.61 24.23
CA LYS A 79 11.15 -21.19 25.40
C LYS A 79 10.36 -21.13 26.73
N ALA A 80 9.06 -21.39 26.70
CA ALA A 80 8.19 -21.40 27.87
C ALA A 80 7.96 -22.81 28.44
N ASP A 81 8.43 -23.87 27.77
CA ASP A 81 8.21 -25.28 28.14
C ASP A 81 9.52 -26.04 28.52
N ALA A 82 10.62 -25.30 28.79
CA ALA A 82 11.90 -25.85 29.29
C ALA A 82 12.30 -25.21 30.62
#